data_AF-A0A8J5NJ26-F1
#
_entry.id   AF-A0A8J5NJ26-F1
#
_cell.length_a   1.000
_cell.length_b   1.000
_cell.length_c   1.000
_cell.angle_alpha   90.00
_cell.angle_beta   90.00
_cell.angle_gamma   90.00
#
_symmetry.space_group_name_H-M   'P 1'
#
loop_
_entity.id
_entity.type
_entity.pdbx_description
1 polymer ?
#
loop_
_entity_poly.entity_id
_entity_poly.type
_entity_poly.pdbx_seq_one_letter_code
_entity_poly.pdbx_strand_id
1 'polypeptide(L)'
;MTTFLYEVFRDLWVPETVTFIARQVRRGLNRGLRSGSRVGVGAQGDIDTSNTESTQAMNALEAWEEQDSPFRTSSFEKLSAEVLKFDDRSMDDSKIILKTRRDFAEEMFVALMDGGRKGHPGVESIAPTHSTWPSVLRAAIQHTRGGFATRAQWVSGIAAAMVSASIEWVPGSHRRRLTHQQVVQLVGAAASATVLTARPDSLKRRALEAVARRSVDSGDGKRVKIRPRIGLGCEVPFKRVPDIVERGFAELQRLFAKGDQGVRSHYSLAYCCLTECLEDPLCDLMLILTLTITASSATPEVRPNTKGFSVITKKRDPALLAANMVTRMLWFLRPEAFPWDKDDGSVLRVCEMTKKIEHKGVNNRVLRELGWIKVKGNRDSPRNCESRLAPKEDLVKFRDDLIFLMKEPRTFIKCIFKSNKEEWVDRCSAIIRDR
;
A
#
# COMPACT_ATOMS: atom_id res chain seq x y z
N MET A 1 21.31 18.66 -5.91
CA MET A 1 19.90 18.28 -5.76
C MET A 1 19.66 17.42 -4.52
N THR A 2 20.43 16.36 -4.26
CA THR A 2 20.29 15.51 -3.07
C THR A 2 20.54 16.26 -1.76
N THR A 3 21.60 17.08 -1.67
CA THR A 3 21.87 17.92 -0.49
C THR A 3 20.78 18.95 -0.24
N PHE A 4 20.40 19.71 -1.27
CA PHE A 4 19.29 20.65 -1.21
C PHE A 4 17.99 20.01 -0.73
N LEU A 5 17.61 18.85 -1.28
CA LEU A 5 16.40 18.15 -0.87
C LEU A 5 16.48 17.67 0.57
N TYR A 6 17.63 17.14 0.98
CA TYR A 6 17.86 16.77 2.38
C TYR A 6 17.70 17.97 3.32
N GLU A 7 18.27 19.13 2.99
CA GLU A 7 18.11 20.38 3.74
C GLU A 7 16.65 20.85 3.77
N VAL A 8 15.93 20.81 2.65
CA VAL A 8 14.49 21.13 2.63
C VAL A 8 13.70 20.22 3.57
N PHE A 9 14.00 18.92 3.60
CA PHE A 9 13.32 17.99 4.50
C PHE A 9 13.71 18.21 5.96
N ARG A 10 15.01 18.29 6.25
CA ARG A 10 15.55 18.42 7.61
C ARG A 10 15.20 19.78 8.24
N ASP A 11 15.38 20.87 7.50
CA ASP A 11 15.36 22.23 8.05
C ASP A 11 13.98 22.89 7.94
N LEU A 12 13.13 22.42 7.01
CA LEU A 12 11.80 23.01 6.80
C LEU A 12 10.68 21.99 7.04
N TRP A 13 10.68 20.86 6.31
CA TRP A 13 9.56 19.91 6.37
C TRP A 13 9.41 19.28 7.77
N VAL A 14 10.50 18.80 8.37
CA VAL A 14 10.46 18.15 9.70
C VAL A 14 9.97 19.13 10.78
N PRO A 15 10.56 20.33 10.97
CA PRO A 15 10.12 21.24 12.02
C PRO A 15 8.68 21.73 11.85
N GLU A 16 8.27 22.04 10.61
CA GLU A 16 6.91 22.52 10.34
C GLU A 16 5.87 21.40 10.56
N THR A 17 6.21 20.16 10.22
CA THR A 17 5.31 19.01 10.40
C THR A 17 5.23 18.59 11.87
N VAL A 18 6.35 18.62 12.61
CA VAL A 18 6.37 18.44 14.07
C VAL A 18 5.44 19.46 14.74
N THR A 19 5.61 20.75 14.40
CA THR A 19 4.78 21.83 14.92
C THR A 19 3.30 21.60 14.64
N PHE A 20 2.96 21.13 13.43
CA PHE A 20 1.58 20.81 13.07
C PHE A 20 1.01 19.67 13.93
N ILE A 21 1.68 18.52 14.00
CA ILE A 21 1.20 17.35 14.74
C ILE A 21 1.06 17.70 16.22
N ALA A 22 2.09 18.31 16.81
CA ALA A 22 2.09 18.73 18.20
C ALA A 22 0.91 19.65 18.54
N ARG A 23 0.62 20.65 17.69
CA ARG A 23 -0.54 21.53 17.87
C ARG A 23 -1.86 20.77 17.81
N GLN A 24 -1.97 19.77 16.93
CA GLN A 24 -3.20 18.96 16.85
C GLN A 24 -3.38 18.05 18.06
N VAL A 25 -2.31 17.38 18.48
CA VAL A 25 -2.31 16.49 19.66
C VAL A 25 -2.64 17.30 20.93
N ARG A 26 -1.95 18.41 21.18
CA ARG A 26 -2.27 19.32 22.30
C ARG A 26 -3.72 19.78 22.29
N ARG A 27 -4.30 20.07 21.11
CA ARG A 27 -5.73 20.42 20.98
C ARG A 27 -6.65 19.25 21.32
N GLY A 28 -6.27 18.02 20.97
CA GLY A 28 -6.99 16.79 21.32
C GLY A 28 -6.98 16.55 22.83
N LEU A 29 -5.79 16.53 23.43
CA LEU A 29 -5.59 16.36 24.88
C LEU A 29 -6.41 17.37 25.69
N ASN A 30 -6.34 18.67 25.33
CA ASN A 30 -7.11 19.72 25.98
C ASN A 30 -8.63 19.62 25.79
N ARG A 31 -9.11 18.91 24.75
CA ARG A 31 -10.55 18.65 24.55
C ARG A 31 -11.01 17.46 25.38
N GLY A 32 -10.22 16.38 25.44
CA GLY A 32 -10.51 15.21 26.28
C GLY A 32 -10.62 15.57 27.77
N LEU A 33 -9.71 16.43 28.25
CA LEU A 33 -9.75 16.97 29.62
C LEU A 33 -11.03 17.78 29.92
N ARG A 34 -11.69 18.35 28.90
CA ARG A 34 -12.93 19.14 29.05
C ARG A 34 -14.20 18.30 28.87
N SER A 35 -14.16 17.22 28.09
CA SER A 35 -15.30 16.32 27.90
C SER A 35 -15.49 15.31 29.03
N GLY A 36 -14.42 14.96 29.77
CA GLY A 36 -14.48 14.10 30.96
C GLY A 36 -15.28 14.66 32.15
N SER A 37 -15.79 15.89 32.08
CA SER A 37 -16.61 16.51 33.15
C SER A 37 -18.12 16.35 32.94
N ARG A 38 -18.56 15.52 31.99
CA ARG A 38 -19.99 15.39 31.63
C ARG A 38 -20.53 13.96 31.49
N VAL A 39 -20.05 12.98 32.24
CA VAL A 39 -20.85 11.77 32.53
C VAL A 39 -20.51 11.22 33.92
N GLY A 40 -21.50 11.14 34.81
CA GLY A 40 -21.51 10.20 35.93
C GLY A 40 -21.06 10.73 37.28
N VAL A 41 -22.05 11.11 38.10
CA VAL A 41 -21.91 11.21 39.56
C VAL A 41 -21.50 9.84 40.11
N GLY A 42 -20.37 9.79 40.81
CA GLY A 42 -20.06 8.74 41.80
C GLY A 42 -18.92 7.77 41.45
N ALA A 43 -17.68 8.15 41.78
CA ALA A 43 -16.68 7.26 42.40
C ALA A 43 -15.42 8.09 42.69
N GLN A 44 -15.10 8.24 43.97
CA GLN A 44 -13.87 8.87 44.47
C GLN A 44 -12.70 7.93 44.10
N GLY A 45 -12.10 8.10 42.91
CA GLY A 45 -10.97 7.28 42.45
C GLY A 45 -10.35 7.63 41.09
N ASP A 46 -11.09 8.22 40.14
CA ASP A 46 -10.62 8.32 38.73
C ASP A 46 -10.03 9.67 38.29
N ILE A 47 -10.07 10.70 39.14
CA ILE A 47 -9.57 12.04 38.76
C ILE A 47 -8.04 12.06 38.66
N ASP A 48 -7.35 11.39 39.57
CA ASP A 48 -5.88 11.38 39.62
C ASP A 48 -5.27 10.58 38.47
N THR A 49 -5.90 9.47 38.05
CA THR A 49 -5.43 8.63 36.94
C THR A 49 -5.50 9.39 35.61
N SER A 50 -6.59 10.11 35.32
CA SER A 50 -6.74 10.90 34.09
C SER A 50 -5.70 12.04 33.96
N ASN A 51 -5.30 12.63 35.09
CA ASN A 51 -4.33 13.73 35.12
C ASN A 51 -2.90 13.21 34.96
N THR A 52 -2.58 12.06 35.54
CA THR A 52 -1.28 11.38 35.34
C THR A 52 -1.10 10.89 33.92
N GLU A 53 -2.12 10.29 33.31
CA GLU A 53 -2.09 9.85 31.91
C GLU A 53 -1.94 11.04 30.94
N SER A 54 -2.62 12.16 31.22
CA SER A 54 -2.50 13.36 30.38
C SER A 54 -1.11 13.98 30.48
N THR A 55 -0.51 13.96 31.67
CA THR A 55 0.87 14.40 31.89
C THR A 55 1.85 13.48 31.17
N GLN A 56 1.63 12.16 31.21
CA GLN A 56 2.45 11.19 30.48
C GLN A 56 2.37 11.39 28.96
N ALA A 57 1.18 11.65 28.41
CA ALA A 57 1.00 11.95 26.99
C ALA A 57 1.66 13.28 26.60
N MET A 58 1.61 14.31 27.46
CA MET A 58 2.29 15.58 27.23
C MET A 58 3.81 15.42 27.25
N ASN A 59 4.35 14.69 28.22
CA ASN A 59 5.78 14.39 28.31
C ASN A 59 6.27 13.58 27.10
N ALA A 60 5.49 12.60 26.64
CA ALA A 60 5.80 11.81 25.45
C ALA A 60 5.80 12.68 24.18
N LEU A 61 4.89 13.66 24.10
CA LEU A 61 4.85 14.61 23.01
C LEU A 61 6.05 15.56 23.02
N GLU A 62 6.42 16.12 24.18
CA GLU A 62 7.59 16.99 24.34
C GLU A 62 8.88 16.24 24.00
N ALA A 63 9.05 15.03 24.53
CA ALA A 63 10.18 14.17 24.20
C ALA A 63 10.23 13.78 22.72
N TRP A 64 9.11 13.76 22.01
CA TRP A 64 9.05 13.55 20.57
C TRP A 64 9.40 14.82 19.78
N GLU A 65 8.99 16.00 20.24
CA GLU A 65 9.31 17.30 19.63
C GLU A 65 10.82 17.59 19.65
N GLU A 66 11.53 17.15 20.69
CA GLU A 66 12.97 17.37 20.87
C GLU A 66 13.85 16.32 20.17
N GLN A 67 13.27 15.27 19.58
CA GLN A 67 14.06 14.23 18.90
C GLN A 67 14.64 14.73 17.57
N ASP A 68 15.87 14.31 17.28
CA ASP A 68 16.52 14.56 15.98
C ASP A 68 15.82 13.85 14.81
N SER A 69 15.12 12.74 15.08
CA SER A 69 14.48 11.90 14.05
C SER A 69 13.05 11.50 14.44
N PRO A 70 12.14 12.48 14.56
CA PRO A 70 10.79 12.26 15.10
C PRO A 70 9.92 11.38 14.18
N PHE A 71 10.26 11.30 12.89
CA PHE A 71 9.53 10.55 11.88
C PHE A 71 10.00 9.10 11.67
N ARG A 72 10.75 8.53 12.63
CA ARG A 72 11.03 7.08 12.67
C ARG A 72 9.82 6.29 13.17
N THR A 73 9.68 5.05 12.72
CA THR A 73 8.59 4.15 13.13
C THR A 73 8.63 3.90 14.63
N SER A 74 9.82 3.71 15.20
CA SER A 74 9.99 3.53 16.65
C SER A 74 9.59 4.77 17.46
N SER A 75 9.79 5.97 16.92
CA SER A 75 9.32 7.22 17.53
C SER A 75 7.80 7.34 17.45
N PHE A 76 7.19 6.92 16.34
CA PHE A 76 5.73 6.86 16.20
C PHE A 76 5.08 5.89 17.18
N GLU A 77 5.62 4.68 17.32
CA GLU A 77 5.09 3.66 18.24
C GLU A 77 5.07 4.17 19.69
N LYS A 78 6.15 4.83 20.12
CA LYS A 78 6.23 5.47 21.46
C LYS A 78 5.20 6.59 21.62
N LEU A 79 5.10 7.50 20.64
CA LEU A 79 4.15 8.62 20.71
C LEU A 79 2.71 8.13 20.69
N SER A 80 2.39 7.20 19.79
CA SER A 80 1.03 6.67 19.62
C SER A 80 0.58 5.85 20.82
N ALA A 81 1.47 5.07 21.47
CA ALA A 81 1.13 4.33 22.68
C ALA A 81 0.60 5.23 23.82
N GLU A 82 1.08 6.46 23.91
CA GLU A 82 0.67 7.41 24.95
C GLU A 82 -0.45 8.35 24.51
N VAL A 83 -0.48 8.74 23.22
CA VAL A 83 -1.46 9.71 22.70
C VAL A 83 -2.78 9.06 22.29
N LEU A 84 -2.78 7.79 21.84
CA LEU A 84 -4.00 7.11 21.39
C LEU A 84 -5.02 6.92 22.52
N LYS A 85 -4.60 6.94 23.78
CA LYS A 85 -5.48 6.86 24.97
C LYS A 85 -6.48 8.02 25.05
N PHE A 86 -6.18 9.14 24.39
CA PHE A 86 -6.97 10.37 24.41
C PHE A 86 -7.73 10.64 23.11
N ASP A 87 -7.65 9.72 22.14
CA ASP A 87 -8.50 9.79 20.94
C ASP A 87 -9.82 9.09 21.25
N ASP A 88 -10.85 9.88 21.54
CA ASP A 88 -12.22 9.47 21.93
C ASP A 88 -13.00 8.79 20.78
N ARG A 89 -12.30 8.23 19.79
CA ARG A 89 -12.83 7.73 18.53
C ARG A 89 -12.51 6.26 18.36
N SER A 90 -13.44 5.51 17.77
CA SER A 90 -13.31 4.06 17.62
C SER A 90 -11.97 3.68 16.98
N MET A 91 -11.32 2.63 17.49
CA MET A 91 -10.02 2.09 17.00
C MET A 91 -9.97 1.80 15.47
N ASP A 92 -11.10 1.85 14.77
CA ASP A 92 -11.23 1.70 13.32
C ASP A 92 -10.83 2.98 12.53
N ASP A 93 -10.68 4.14 13.18
CA ASP A 93 -10.44 5.45 12.52
C ASP A 93 -8.95 5.83 12.38
N SER A 94 -8.04 5.29 13.20
CA SER A 94 -6.59 5.51 13.09
C SER A 94 -6.00 4.68 11.96
N LYS A 95 -6.25 5.13 10.73
CA LYS A 95 -5.89 4.37 9.53
C LYS A 95 -4.41 4.53 9.19
N ILE A 96 -3.58 3.53 9.53
CA ILE A 96 -2.24 3.39 8.99
C ILE A 96 -2.36 2.98 7.51
N ILE A 97 -1.79 3.78 6.62
CA ILE A 97 -1.79 3.55 5.17
C ILE A 97 -0.36 3.27 4.72
N LEU A 98 -0.10 2.07 4.21
CA LEU A 98 1.18 1.74 3.62
C LEU A 98 1.33 2.38 2.23
N LYS A 99 2.44 3.09 1.99
CA LYS A 99 2.86 3.58 0.67
C LYS A 99 4.35 3.40 0.47
N THR A 100 4.81 3.22 -0.77
CA THR A 100 6.25 3.33 -1.02
C THR A 100 6.68 4.78 -0.94
N ARG A 101 7.95 5.03 -0.58
CA ARG A 101 8.53 6.38 -0.61
C ARG A 101 8.39 7.05 -1.97
N ARG A 102 8.51 6.26 -3.05
CA ARG A 102 8.36 6.74 -4.42
C ARG A 102 6.92 7.14 -4.74
N ASP A 103 5.94 6.34 -4.32
CA ASP A 103 4.51 6.67 -4.53
C ASP A 103 4.14 7.93 -3.75
N PHE A 104 4.62 8.07 -2.51
CA PHE A 104 4.39 9.31 -1.73
C PHE A 104 5.13 10.51 -2.32
N ALA A 105 6.37 10.35 -2.79
CA ALA A 105 7.11 11.40 -3.49
C ALA A 105 6.42 11.85 -4.80
N GLU A 106 5.79 10.92 -5.53
CA GLU A 106 4.98 11.23 -6.70
C GLU A 106 3.74 12.05 -6.33
N GLU A 107 3.06 11.70 -5.24
CA GLU A 107 1.93 12.48 -4.70
C GLU A 107 2.36 13.90 -4.32
N MET A 108 3.49 14.05 -3.62
CA MET A 108 4.05 15.36 -3.30
C MET A 108 4.36 16.16 -4.57
N PHE A 109 5.02 15.55 -5.56
CA PHE A 109 5.34 16.20 -6.83
C PHE A 109 4.09 16.70 -7.55
N VAL A 110 3.05 15.85 -7.64
CA VAL A 110 1.77 16.18 -8.26
C VAL A 110 1.07 17.31 -7.50
N ALA A 111 1.02 17.27 -6.17
CA ALA A 111 0.38 18.33 -5.39
C ALA A 111 1.12 19.67 -5.49
N LEU A 112 2.45 19.65 -5.65
CA LEU A 112 3.25 20.85 -5.89
C LEU A 112 3.03 21.43 -7.29
N MET A 113 2.98 20.59 -8.32
CA MET A 113 3.03 21.01 -9.73
C MET A 113 1.67 21.08 -10.43
N ASP A 114 0.74 20.21 -10.06
CA ASP A 114 -0.60 20.07 -10.65
C ASP A 114 -1.72 20.44 -9.66
N GLY A 115 -1.36 20.87 -8.44
CA GLY A 115 -2.30 21.30 -7.41
C GLY A 115 -3.27 22.37 -7.92
N GLY A 116 -4.57 22.19 -7.64
CA GLY A 116 -5.63 23.09 -8.11
C GLY A 116 -6.28 22.67 -9.44
N ARG A 117 -5.73 21.70 -10.17
CA ARG A 117 -6.40 21.08 -11.33
C ARG A 117 -7.49 20.12 -10.88
N LYS A 118 -8.57 20.00 -11.66
CA LYS A 118 -9.71 19.12 -11.35
C LYS A 118 -9.22 17.68 -11.15
N GLY A 119 -9.38 17.17 -9.92
CA GLY A 119 -9.02 15.79 -9.56
C GLY A 119 -7.64 15.61 -8.92
N HIS A 120 -6.80 16.65 -8.85
CA HIS A 120 -5.49 16.59 -8.21
C HIS A 120 -5.53 17.21 -6.80
N PRO A 121 -5.03 16.52 -5.76
CA PRO A 121 -4.85 17.10 -4.44
C PRO A 121 -3.92 18.31 -4.50
N GLY A 122 -4.25 19.38 -3.79
CA GLY A 122 -3.40 20.55 -3.66
C GLY A 122 -2.37 20.42 -2.55
N VAL A 123 -1.58 21.47 -2.34
CA VAL A 123 -0.56 21.54 -1.28
C VAL A 123 -1.17 21.32 0.11
N GLU A 124 -2.43 21.67 0.31
CA GLU A 124 -3.16 21.50 1.57
C GLU A 124 -3.27 20.03 1.99
N SER A 125 -3.08 19.09 1.05
CA SER A 125 -3.10 17.65 1.34
C SER A 125 -1.77 17.11 1.87
N ILE A 126 -0.67 17.85 1.70
CA ILE A 126 0.69 17.42 2.06
C ILE A 126 1.38 18.38 3.04
N ALA A 127 0.85 19.59 3.24
CA ALA A 127 1.45 20.63 4.05
C ALA A 127 0.41 21.41 4.89
N PRO A 128 0.77 21.84 6.10
CA PRO A 128 0.04 22.86 6.85
C PRO A 128 -0.10 24.18 6.07
N THR A 129 -1.13 24.96 6.39
CA THR A 129 -1.48 26.22 5.67
C THR A 129 -0.35 27.25 5.62
N HIS A 130 0.50 27.31 6.65
CA HIS A 130 1.57 28.30 6.78
C HIS A 130 2.96 27.73 6.49
N SER A 131 3.02 26.57 5.81
CA SER A 131 4.28 25.93 5.48
C SER A 131 5.04 26.65 4.37
N THR A 132 6.36 26.74 4.54
CA THR A 132 7.24 27.44 3.58
C THR A 132 7.91 26.50 2.59
N TRP A 133 8.19 25.25 3.02
CA TRP A 133 8.84 24.24 2.18
C TRP A 133 8.13 23.96 0.84
N PRO A 134 6.78 23.99 0.71
CA PRO A 134 6.14 23.72 -0.57
C PRO A 134 6.51 24.74 -1.63
N SER A 135 6.59 26.02 -1.27
CA SER A 135 6.95 27.11 -2.17
C SER A 135 8.41 27.01 -2.61
N VAL A 136 9.32 26.71 -1.66
CA VAL A 136 10.76 26.50 -1.94
C VAL A 136 10.96 25.35 -2.92
N LEU A 137 10.34 24.19 -2.63
CA LEU A 137 10.48 23.01 -3.48
C LEU A 137 9.81 23.18 -4.84
N ARG A 138 8.62 23.80 -4.90
CA ARG A 138 7.92 24.13 -6.16
C ARG A 138 8.79 25.00 -7.05
N ALA A 139 9.37 26.08 -6.52
CA ALA A 139 10.22 26.98 -7.28
C ALA A 139 11.45 26.22 -7.84
N ALA A 140 12.13 25.43 -7.01
CA ALA A 140 13.26 24.62 -7.44
C ALA A 140 12.90 23.64 -8.58
N ILE A 141 11.73 22.97 -8.49
CA ILE A 141 11.25 22.08 -9.56
C ILE A 141 10.96 22.88 -10.84
N GLN A 142 10.24 24.00 -10.75
CA GLN A 142 9.86 24.82 -11.90
C GLN A 142 11.08 25.34 -12.67
N HIS A 143 12.11 25.82 -11.96
CA HIS A 143 13.31 26.40 -12.59
C HIS A 143 14.32 25.38 -13.13
N THR A 144 14.15 24.08 -12.84
CA THR A 144 15.08 23.02 -13.26
C THR A 144 14.43 21.95 -14.16
N ARG A 145 13.11 22.00 -14.33
CA ARG A 145 12.34 21.02 -15.11
C ARG A 145 12.73 21.06 -16.58
N GLY A 146 12.95 19.88 -17.18
CA GLY A 146 13.20 19.71 -18.61
C GLY A 146 14.65 19.97 -19.06
N GLY A 147 15.36 20.90 -18.40
CA GLY A 147 16.77 21.18 -18.72
C GLY A 147 17.80 20.52 -17.78
N PHE A 148 17.46 20.31 -16.50
CA PHE A 148 18.42 19.81 -15.48
C PHE A 148 17.98 18.48 -14.86
N ALA A 149 16.68 18.36 -14.55
CA ALA A 149 16.10 17.13 -13.99
C ALA A 149 14.72 16.81 -14.59
N THR A 150 14.48 15.52 -14.83
CA THR A 150 13.17 15.00 -15.25
C THR A 150 12.23 14.81 -14.06
N ARG A 151 10.93 14.62 -14.30
CA ARG A 151 9.94 14.27 -13.25
C ARG A 151 10.39 13.04 -12.45
N ALA A 152 10.77 11.96 -13.14
CA ALA A 152 11.22 10.73 -12.50
C ALA A 152 12.45 10.95 -11.60
N GLN A 153 13.34 11.86 -11.99
CA GLN A 153 14.51 12.23 -11.21
C GLN A 153 14.15 13.04 -9.97
N TRP A 154 13.23 14.00 -10.08
CA TRP A 154 12.70 14.73 -8.93
C TRP A 154 12.02 13.81 -7.92
N VAL A 155 11.15 12.92 -8.39
CA VAL A 155 10.44 11.94 -7.55
C VAL A 155 11.43 11.00 -6.85
N SER A 156 12.45 10.51 -7.56
CA SER A 156 13.50 9.68 -6.96
C SER A 156 14.35 10.46 -5.95
N GLY A 157 14.66 11.72 -6.23
CA GLY A 157 15.38 12.59 -5.32
C GLY A 157 14.61 12.87 -4.03
N ILE A 158 13.32 13.16 -4.13
CA ILE A 158 12.42 13.37 -2.98
C ILE A 158 12.36 12.11 -2.11
N ALA A 159 12.15 10.94 -2.74
CA ALA A 159 12.13 9.66 -2.03
C ALA A 159 13.46 9.34 -1.31
N ALA A 160 14.60 9.65 -1.94
CA ALA A 160 15.91 9.47 -1.34
C ALA A 160 16.16 10.44 -0.17
N ALA A 161 15.72 11.69 -0.29
CA ALA A 161 15.86 12.69 0.77
C ALA A 161 15.06 12.31 2.03
N MET A 162 13.90 11.69 1.88
CA MET A 162 13.15 11.12 3.01
C MET A 162 13.98 10.09 3.77
N VAL A 163 14.72 9.21 3.07
CA VAL A 163 15.62 8.25 3.73
C VAL A 163 16.78 8.95 4.43
N SER A 164 17.43 9.90 3.75
CA SER A 164 18.53 10.66 4.36
C SER A 164 18.09 11.42 5.62
N ALA A 165 16.85 11.91 5.65
CA ALA A 165 16.25 12.60 6.78
C ALA A 165 15.60 11.65 7.82
N SER A 166 15.79 10.33 7.72
CA SER A 166 15.18 9.33 8.63
C SER A 166 13.65 9.41 8.72
N ILE A 167 12.97 9.72 7.62
CA ILE A 167 11.50 9.77 7.53
C ILE A 167 10.97 8.39 7.10
N GLU A 168 10.23 7.76 8.00
CA GLU A 168 9.61 6.44 7.84
C GLU A 168 8.08 6.51 7.90
N TRP A 169 7.51 7.58 8.44
CA TRP A 169 6.08 7.84 8.39
C TRP A 169 5.80 9.34 8.24
N VAL A 170 4.60 9.68 7.77
CA VAL A 170 4.14 11.05 7.57
C VAL A 170 2.66 11.16 7.91
N PRO A 171 2.16 12.36 8.28
CA PRO A 171 0.72 12.57 8.40
C PRO A 171 0.01 12.34 7.07
N GLY A 172 -1.16 11.71 7.14
CA GLY A 172 -2.02 11.40 6.00
C GLY A 172 -2.89 12.58 5.58
N SER A 173 -3.80 12.34 4.65
CA SER A 173 -4.77 13.34 4.20
C SER A 173 -6.19 12.80 4.21
N HIS A 174 -7.10 13.59 4.80
CA HIS A 174 -8.52 13.31 4.82
C HIS A 174 -9.28 14.48 4.19
N ARG A 175 -10.23 14.17 3.29
CA ARG A 175 -10.97 15.18 2.50
C ARG A 175 -10.04 16.22 1.83
N ARG A 176 -8.91 15.74 1.29
CA ARG A 176 -7.86 16.53 0.62
C ARG A 176 -7.16 17.57 1.51
N ARG A 177 -7.19 17.38 2.82
CA ARG A 177 -6.44 18.19 3.79
C ARG A 177 -5.56 17.31 4.65
N LEU A 178 -4.38 17.82 5.00
CA LEU A 178 -3.46 17.16 5.92
C LEU A 178 -4.14 16.90 7.26
N THR A 179 -3.91 15.72 7.83
CA THR A 179 -4.47 15.32 9.12
C THR A 179 -3.46 14.51 9.92
N HIS A 180 -3.50 14.66 11.24
CA HIS A 180 -2.73 13.83 12.18
C HIS A 180 -3.44 12.49 12.49
N GLN A 181 -4.72 12.36 12.11
CA GLN A 181 -5.56 11.20 12.43
C GLN A 181 -5.32 10.00 11.50
N GLN A 182 -4.64 10.24 10.38
CA GLN A 182 -4.20 9.20 9.46
C GLN A 182 -2.69 9.27 9.38
N VAL A 183 -2.06 8.11 9.29
CA VAL A 183 -0.61 7.99 9.21
C VAL A 183 -0.29 7.22 7.95
N VAL A 184 0.61 7.77 7.14
CA VAL A 184 1.16 7.05 6.00
C VAL A 184 2.50 6.48 6.43
N GLN A 185 2.59 5.15 6.52
CA GLN A 185 3.84 4.46 6.78
C GLN A 185 4.55 4.18 5.45
N LEU A 186 5.80 4.62 5.36
CA LEU A 186 6.62 4.55 4.16
C LEU A 186 7.39 3.22 4.14
N VAL A 187 7.04 2.36 3.18
CA VAL A 187 7.58 1.00 3.03
C VAL A 187 8.48 0.86 1.78
N GLY A 188 9.21 -0.24 1.69
CA GLY A 188 10.15 -0.53 0.60
C GLY A 188 11.53 0.10 0.77
N ALA A 189 12.51 -0.43 0.06
CA ALA A 189 13.87 0.10 0.05
C ALA A 189 13.88 1.34 -0.86
N ALA A 190 14.37 2.50 -0.39
CA ALA A 190 14.57 3.59 -1.34
C ALA A 190 15.65 3.18 -2.33
N ALA A 191 15.29 3.04 -3.61
CA ALA A 191 16.27 2.92 -4.66
C ALA A 191 17.31 4.04 -4.49
N SER A 192 18.60 3.68 -4.48
CA SER A 192 19.71 4.57 -4.20
C SER A 192 19.56 5.88 -4.96
N ALA A 193 19.81 6.99 -4.24
CA ALA A 193 19.69 8.35 -4.76
C ALA A 193 20.26 8.44 -6.18
N THR A 194 19.40 8.73 -7.16
CA THR A 194 19.89 9.01 -8.51
C THR A 194 20.78 10.24 -8.38
N VAL A 195 22.07 10.10 -8.70
CA VAL A 195 23.05 11.16 -8.48
C VAL A 195 22.75 12.30 -9.45
N LEU A 196 22.11 13.36 -8.94
CA LEU A 196 21.61 14.49 -9.73
C LEU A 196 22.45 15.75 -9.54
N THR A 197 23.76 15.59 -9.35
CA THR A 197 24.69 16.71 -9.16
C THR A 197 25.32 17.22 -10.47
N ALA A 198 24.99 16.63 -11.63
CA ALA A 198 25.57 16.99 -12.91
C ALA A 198 24.53 17.02 -14.07
N ARG A 199 24.80 17.85 -15.09
CA ARG A 199 23.92 18.04 -16.27
C ARG A 199 23.63 16.72 -16.98
N PRO A 200 22.43 16.54 -17.56
CA PRO A 200 22.16 15.43 -18.48
C PRO A 200 23.29 15.28 -19.52
N ASP A 201 23.71 14.05 -19.80
CA ASP A 201 24.76 13.66 -20.76
C ASP A 201 26.22 14.02 -20.43
N SER A 202 26.47 14.74 -19.33
CA SER A 202 27.84 15.06 -18.91
C SER A 202 28.62 13.80 -18.50
N LEU A 203 29.92 13.80 -18.78
CA LEU A 203 30.84 12.72 -18.39
C LEU A 203 30.88 12.53 -16.87
N LYS A 204 30.79 13.65 -16.12
CA LYS A 204 30.67 13.68 -14.66
C LYS A 204 29.42 12.93 -14.18
N ARG A 205 28.28 13.11 -14.85
CA ARG A 205 27.03 12.39 -14.53
C ARG A 205 27.15 10.90 -14.81
N ARG A 206 27.70 10.51 -15.97
CA ARG A 206 27.93 9.09 -16.31
C ARG A 206 28.85 8.40 -15.30
N ALA A 207 29.91 9.07 -14.85
CA ALA A 207 30.80 8.55 -13.82
C ALA A 207 30.07 8.35 -12.48
N LEU A 208 29.27 9.34 -12.06
CA LEU A 208 28.50 9.26 -10.81
C LEU A 208 27.38 8.21 -10.86
N GLU A 209 26.69 8.07 -11.98
CA GLU A 209 25.70 7.01 -12.19
C GLU A 209 26.34 5.62 -12.19
N ALA A 210 27.58 5.47 -12.72
CA ALA A 210 28.33 4.23 -12.66
C ALA A 210 28.81 3.89 -11.24
N VAL A 211 29.24 4.87 -10.45
CA VAL A 211 29.62 4.69 -9.03
C VAL A 211 28.40 4.34 -8.18
N ALA A 212 27.25 5.00 -8.41
CA ALA A 212 26.01 4.67 -7.73
C ALA A 212 25.58 3.22 -8.02
N ARG A 213 25.71 2.74 -9.26
CA ARG A 213 25.47 1.33 -9.61
C ARG A 213 26.41 0.38 -8.88
N ARG A 214 27.70 0.70 -8.78
CA ARG A 214 28.69 -0.13 -8.06
C ARG A 214 28.50 -0.15 -6.54
N SER A 215 28.06 0.97 -5.95
CA SER A 215 27.83 1.08 -4.51
C SER A 215 26.67 0.22 -4.00
N VAL A 216 25.73 -0.15 -4.87
CA VAL A 216 24.65 -1.12 -4.55
C VAL A 216 25.22 -2.55 -4.42
N ASP A 217 26.31 -2.85 -5.12
CA ASP A 217 26.95 -4.18 -5.12
C ASP A 217 27.98 -4.33 -3.98
N SER A 218 28.63 -3.25 -3.56
CA SER A 218 29.63 -3.25 -2.49
C SER A 218 29.03 -2.84 -1.13
N GLY A 219 28.12 -3.66 -0.62
CA GLY A 219 27.68 -3.58 0.78
C GLY A 219 28.77 -4.11 1.71
N ASP A 220 29.56 -3.17 2.25
CA ASP A 220 30.59 -3.36 3.26
C ASP A 220 29.99 -3.85 4.60
N GLY A 221 30.70 -4.76 5.28
CA GLY A 221 30.38 -5.19 6.65
C GLY A 221 29.88 -6.64 6.80
N LYS A 222 30.70 -7.47 7.48
CA LYS A 222 30.46 -8.85 7.90
C LYS A 222 29.31 -8.99 8.92
N ARG A 223 28.08 -8.63 8.56
CA ARG A 223 26.89 -9.16 9.23
C ARG A 223 26.43 -10.37 8.44
N VAL A 224 26.08 -11.47 9.11
CA VAL A 224 25.46 -12.64 8.48
C VAL A 224 24.27 -12.11 7.69
N LYS A 225 24.40 -12.02 6.36
CA LYS A 225 23.35 -11.49 5.48
C LYS A 225 22.20 -12.48 5.55
N ILE A 226 21.27 -12.22 6.45
CA ILE A 226 19.99 -12.88 6.49
C ILE A 226 19.37 -12.64 5.11
N ARG A 227 19.27 -13.71 4.30
CA ARG A 227 18.76 -13.59 2.94
C ARG A 227 17.25 -13.38 3.03
N PRO A 228 16.71 -12.28 2.47
CA PRO A 228 15.28 -12.01 2.54
C PRO A 228 14.50 -13.08 1.78
N ARG A 229 13.30 -13.41 2.27
CA ARG A 229 12.41 -14.42 1.67
C ARG A 229 10.98 -13.91 1.58
N ILE A 230 10.21 -14.49 0.67
CA ILE A 230 8.77 -14.26 0.59
C ILE A 230 8.09 -15.03 1.73
N GLY A 231 7.35 -14.31 2.57
CA GLY A 231 6.52 -14.87 3.63
C GLY A 231 5.07 -14.45 3.45
N LEU A 232 4.26 -15.36 2.90
CA LEU A 232 2.84 -15.12 2.59
C LEU A 232 1.90 -15.18 3.82
N GLY A 233 2.44 -15.42 5.01
CA GLY A 233 1.65 -15.54 6.25
C GLY A 233 1.06 -16.93 6.51
N CYS A 234 1.13 -17.83 5.53
CA CYS A 234 0.75 -19.24 5.67
C CYS A 234 1.80 -20.14 5.00
N GLU A 235 1.91 -21.38 5.44
CA GLU A 235 2.73 -22.40 4.77
C GLU A 235 2.05 -22.88 3.49
N VAL A 236 2.88 -23.21 2.49
CA VAL A 236 2.44 -23.80 1.21
C VAL A 236 2.88 -25.28 1.21
N PRO A 237 2.00 -26.25 0.89
CA PRO A 237 0.61 -26.08 0.41
C PRO A 237 -0.35 -25.53 1.46
N PHE A 238 -1.34 -24.75 1.01
CA PHE A 238 -2.28 -24.08 1.93
C PHE A 238 -3.28 -25.09 2.48
N LYS A 239 -3.17 -25.38 3.78
CA LYS A 239 -4.11 -26.22 4.54
C LYS A 239 -5.30 -25.46 5.12
N ARG A 240 -5.23 -24.14 5.11
CA ARG A 240 -6.27 -23.23 5.63
C ARG A 240 -6.37 -22.02 4.71
N VAL A 241 -7.55 -21.40 4.69
CA VAL A 241 -7.77 -20.15 3.98
C VAL A 241 -6.94 -19.04 4.65
N PRO A 242 -6.14 -18.25 3.90
CA PRO A 242 -5.39 -17.15 4.48
C PRO A 242 -6.29 -16.07 5.09
N ASP A 243 -5.90 -15.51 6.24
CA ASP A 243 -6.71 -14.55 7.02
C ASP A 243 -7.26 -13.38 6.20
N ILE A 244 -6.47 -12.83 5.27
CA ILE A 244 -6.92 -11.70 4.43
C ILE A 244 -8.06 -12.10 3.48
N VAL A 245 -8.04 -13.34 2.99
CA VAL A 245 -9.10 -13.90 2.14
C VAL A 245 -10.34 -14.16 2.98
N GLU A 246 -10.15 -14.79 4.15
CA GLU A 246 -11.23 -15.08 5.09
C GLU A 246 -11.95 -13.82 5.57
N ARG A 247 -11.20 -12.79 6.01
CA ARG A 247 -11.76 -11.47 6.36
C ARG A 247 -12.51 -10.85 5.18
N GLY A 248 -11.99 -11.01 3.97
CA GLY A 248 -12.63 -10.51 2.75
C GLY A 248 -14.01 -11.14 2.50
N PHE A 249 -14.11 -12.46 2.63
CA PHE A 249 -15.38 -13.17 2.52
C PHE A 249 -16.34 -12.83 3.66
N ALA A 250 -15.86 -12.77 4.91
CA ALA A 250 -16.67 -12.39 6.06
C ALA A 250 -17.27 -10.97 5.90
N GLU A 251 -16.46 -10.01 5.43
CA GLU A 251 -16.93 -8.64 5.17
C GLU A 251 -17.95 -8.59 4.02
N LEU A 252 -17.76 -9.38 2.95
CA LEU A 252 -18.77 -9.48 1.89
C LEU A 252 -20.07 -10.09 2.41
N GLN A 253 -20.01 -11.12 3.26
CA GLN A 253 -21.19 -11.67 3.92
C GLN A 253 -21.92 -10.61 4.74
N ARG A 254 -21.18 -9.80 5.50
CA ARG A 254 -21.73 -8.71 6.31
C ARG A 254 -22.39 -7.63 5.46
N LEU A 255 -21.72 -7.18 4.39
CA LEU A 255 -22.21 -6.14 3.49
C LEU A 255 -23.51 -6.54 2.78
N PHE A 256 -23.64 -7.81 2.40
CA PHE A 256 -24.84 -8.31 1.71
C PHE A 256 -25.84 -9.01 2.64
N ALA A 257 -25.62 -9.00 3.96
CA ALA A 257 -26.53 -9.63 4.92
C ALA A 257 -27.97 -9.09 4.81
N LYS A 258 -28.11 -7.77 4.65
CA LYS A 258 -29.39 -7.06 4.43
C LYS A 258 -29.63 -6.68 2.98
N GLY A 259 -28.79 -7.17 2.06
CA GLY A 259 -28.78 -6.78 0.65
C GLY A 259 -29.26 -7.89 -0.28
N ASP A 260 -28.69 -7.89 -1.48
CA ASP A 260 -28.91 -8.88 -2.53
C ASP A 260 -28.47 -10.28 -2.06
N GLN A 261 -29.43 -11.14 -1.73
CA GLN A 261 -29.16 -12.49 -1.22
C GLN A 261 -28.51 -13.38 -2.28
N GLY A 262 -28.79 -13.17 -3.57
CA GLY A 262 -28.15 -13.92 -4.64
C GLY A 262 -26.64 -13.67 -4.69
N VAL A 263 -26.22 -12.41 -4.49
CA VAL A 263 -24.79 -12.05 -4.37
C VAL A 263 -24.17 -12.68 -3.14
N ARG A 264 -24.88 -12.66 -2.00
CA ARG A 264 -24.41 -13.25 -0.75
C ARG A 264 -24.21 -14.76 -0.88
N SER A 265 -25.21 -15.48 -1.39
CA SER A 265 -25.15 -16.92 -1.63
C SER A 265 -24.01 -17.28 -2.59
N HIS A 266 -23.75 -16.45 -3.61
CA HIS A 266 -22.62 -16.66 -4.51
C HIS A 266 -21.27 -16.58 -3.81
N TYR A 267 -21.08 -15.63 -2.89
CA TYR A 267 -19.86 -15.56 -2.09
C TYR A 267 -19.76 -16.72 -1.09
N SER A 268 -20.87 -17.19 -0.52
CA SER A 268 -20.88 -18.39 0.34
C SER A 268 -20.42 -19.62 -0.44
N LEU A 269 -20.99 -19.83 -1.64
CA LEU A 269 -20.62 -20.91 -2.55
C LEU A 269 -19.14 -20.84 -2.95
N ALA A 270 -18.64 -19.65 -3.28
CA ALA A 270 -17.23 -19.45 -3.59
C ALA A 270 -16.31 -19.78 -2.40
N TYR A 271 -16.70 -19.44 -1.17
CA TYR A 271 -15.92 -19.76 0.03
C TYR A 271 -15.92 -21.28 0.30
N CYS A 272 -17.06 -21.96 0.19
CA CYS A 272 -17.14 -23.42 0.30
C CYS A 272 -16.27 -24.11 -0.77
N CYS A 273 -16.37 -23.66 -2.03
CA CYS A 273 -15.56 -24.17 -3.12
C CYS A 273 -14.05 -23.95 -2.88
N LEU A 274 -13.66 -22.80 -2.31
CA LEU A 274 -12.28 -22.54 -1.90
C LEU A 274 -11.80 -23.56 -0.86
N THR A 275 -12.59 -23.79 0.19
CA THR A 275 -12.23 -24.70 1.28
C THR A 275 -12.07 -26.14 0.79
N GLU A 276 -12.90 -26.59 -0.15
CA GLU A 276 -12.80 -27.91 -0.78
C GLU A 276 -11.60 -28.04 -1.72
N CYS A 277 -11.08 -26.92 -2.23
CA CYS A 277 -9.93 -26.90 -3.12
C CYS A 277 -8.59 -26.73 -2.39
N LEU A 278 -8.56 -26.61 -1.06
CA LEU A 278 -7.29 -26.53 -0.32
C LEU A 278 -6.42 -27.75 -0.61
N GLU A 279 -5.10 -27.56 -0.56
CA GLU A 279 -4.09 -28.57 -0.95
C GLU A 279 -4.07 -28.97 -2.45
N ASP A 280 -5.00 -28.48 -3.29
CA ASP A 280 -4.90 -28.55 -4.76
C ASP A 280 -3.78 -27.62 -5.25
N PRO A 281 -2.82 -28.08 -6.09
CA PRO A 281 -1.71 -27.25 -6.58
C PRO A 281 -2.14 -25.97 -7.32
N LEU A 282 -3.29 -25.97 -7.99
CA LEU A 282 -3.82 -24.79 -8.66
C LEU A 282 -4.50 -23.84 -7.67
N CYS A 283 -5.08 -24.37 -6.59
CA CYS A 283 -5.55 -23.55 -5.48
C CYS A 283 -4.37 -22.87 -4.76
N ASP A 284 -3.25 -23.58 -4.57
CA ASP A 284 -2.01 -22.97 -4.06
C ASP A 284 -1.57 -21.79 -4.93
N LEU A 285 -1.51 -21.98 -6.24
CA LEU A 285 -1.14 -20.90 -7.17
C LEU A 285 -2.12 -19.73 -7.06
N MET A 286 -3.43 -19.99 -7.05
CA MET A 286 -4.45 -18.96 -6.92
C MET A 286 -4.24 -18.10 -5.66
N LEU A 287 -3.95 -18.75 -4.53
CA LEU A 287 -3.68 -18.07 -3.26
C LEU A 287 -2.35 -17.32 -3.29
N ILE A 288 -1.27 -17.89 -3.85
CA ILE A 288 0.03 -17.20 -4.02
C ILE A 288 -0.15 -15.90 -4.81
N LEU A 289 -0.85 -15.95 -5.95
CA LEU A 289 -1.10 -14.79 -6.81
C LEU A 289 -1.96 -13.74 -6.09
N THR A 290 -3.02 -14.18 -5.42
CA THR A 290 -3.93 -13.29 -4.66
C THR A 290 -3.21 -12.59 -3.52
N LEU A 291 -2.45 -13.34 -2.70
CA LEU A 291 -1.71 -12.79 -1.57
C LEU A 291 -0.62 -11.81 -2.03
N THR A 292 0.05 -12.10 -3.14
CA THR A 292 1.06 -11.19 -3.69
C THR A 292 0.44 -9.87 -4.18
N ILE A 293 -0.67 -9.94 -4.93
CA ILE A 293 -1.34 -8.75 -5.46
C ILE A 293 -1.92 -7.88 -4.33
N THR A 294 -2.47 -8.51 -3.30
CA THR A 294 -3.10 -7.81 -2.17
C THR A 294 -2.09 -7.29 -1.14
N ALA A 295 -0.89 -7.87 -1.09
CA ALA A 295 0.24 -7.37 -0.30
C ALA A 295 0.82 -6.04 -0.84
N SER A 296 0.58 -5.73 -2.12
CA SER A 296 1.05 -4.49 -2.72
C SER A 296 0.47 -3.26 -2.01
N SER A 297 1.34 -2.32 -1.63
CA SER A 297 0.95 -1.07 -0.97
C SER A 297 0.01 -0.22 -1.83
N ALA A 298 0.01 -0.43 -3.15
CA ALA A 298 -0.92 0.18 -4.09
C ALA A 298 -1.63 -0.89 -4.94
N THR A 299 -2.91 -0.70 -5.27
CA THR A 299 -3.68 -1.74 -5.97
C THR A 299 -3.24 -1.87 -7.43
N PRO A 300 -2.71 -3.04 -7.85
CA PRO A 300 -2.32 -3.27 -9.23
C PRO A 300 -3.54 -3.31 -10.16
N GLU A 301 -3.41 -2.73 -11.35
CA GLU A 301 -4.41 -2.78 -12.40
C GLU A 301 -3.79 -3.03 -13.77
N VAL A 302 -4.57 -3.58 -14.69
CA VAL A 302 -4.23 -3.67 -16.11
C VAL A 302 -5.23 -2.82 -16.88
N ARG A 303 -4.75 -1.72 -17.49
CA ARG A 303 -5.58 -0.77 -18.22
C ARG A 303 -6.03 -1.35 -19.56
N PRO A 304 -7.17 -0.91 -20.11
CA PRO A 304 -7.54 -1.23 -21.49
C PRO A 304 -6.39 -0.92 -22.46
N ASN A 305 -6.21 -1.75 -23.47
CA ASN A 305 -5.16 -1.60 -24.50
C ASN A 305 -3.71 -1.61 -24.00
N THR A 306 -3.47 -2.02 -22.76
CA THR A 306 -2.12 -2.15 -22.21
C THR A 306 -1.79 -3.59 -21.86
N LYS A 307 -0.50 -3.91 -21.89
CA LYS A 307 0.07 -5.13 -21.32
C LYS A 307 0.90 -4.75 -20.10
N GLY A 308 0.84 -5.57 -19.07
CA GLY A 308 1.54 -5.35 -17.82
C GLY A 308 0.76 -4.51 -16.80
N PHE A 309 1.21 -4.59 -15.55
CA PHE A 309 0.58 -3.92 -14.43
C PHE A 309 0.94 -2.43 -14.35
N SER A 310 -0.06 -1.66 -13.93
CA SER A 310 0.04 -0.29 -13.47
C SER A 310 -0.69 -0.17 -12.13
N VAL A 311 -0.81 1.05 -11.59
CA VAL A 311 -1.42 1.29 -10.28
C VAL A 311 -2.66 2.17 -10.45
N ILE A 312 -3.74 1.81 -9.74
CA ILE A 312 -4.95 2.63 -9.65
C ILE A 312 -4.75 3.80 -8.68
N THR A 313 -5.41 4.93 -8.94
CA THR A 313 -5.31 6.15 -8.12
C THR A 313 -5.91 6.01 -6.71
N LYS A 314 -6.93 5.16 -6.53
CA LYS A 314 -7.59 4.92 -5.24
C LYS A 314 -7.38 3.47 -4.81
N LYS A 315 -6.56 3.27 -3.78
CA LYS A 315 -6.30 1.95 -3.18
C LYS A 315 -7.63 1.29 -2.81
N ARG A 316 -7.79 0.03 -3.23
CA ARG A 316 -8.91 -0.84 -2.86
C ARG A 316 -8.64 -1.47 -1.51
N ASP A 317 -9.71 -1.83 -0.82
CA ASP A 317 -9.59 -2.64 0.38
C ASP A 317 -8.94 -3.99 0.03
N PRO A 318 -7.78 -4.35 0.63
CA PRO A 318 -7.05 -5.55 0.27
C PRO A 318 -7.82 -6.85 0.54
N ALA A 319 -8.64 -6.91 1.60
CA ALA A 319 -9.41 -8.10 1.94
C ALA A 319 -10.56 -8.31 0.95
N LEU A 320 -11.31 -7.26 0.64
CA LEU A 320 -12.34 -7.31 -0.41
C LEU A 320 -11.73 -7.64 -1.77
N LEU A 321 -10.57 -7.08 -2.11
CA LEU A 321 -9.86 -7.42 -3.34
C LEU A 321 -9.50 -8.91 -3.38
N ALA A 322 -8.96 -9.45 -2.28
CA ALA A 322 -8.57 -10.85 -2.15
C ALA A 322 -9.76 -11.79 -2.42
N ALA A 323 -10.88 -11.59 -1.73
CA ALA A 323 -12.08 -12.41 -1.90
C ALA A 323 -12.62 -12.34 -3.34
N ASN A 324 -12.68 -11.14 -3.92
CA ASN A 324 -13.13 -10.98 -5.32
C ASN A 324 -12.18 -11.63 -6.34
N MET A 325 -10.86 -11.61 -6.08
CA MET A 325 -9.88 -12.31 -6.92
C MET A 325 -10.10 -13.81 -6.87
N VAL A 326 -10.18 -14.37 -5.67
CA VAL A 326 -10.42 -15.80 -5.45
C VAL A 326 -11.74 -16.23 -6.08
N THR A 327 -12.85 -15.55 -5.81
CA THR A 327 -14.16 -15.85 -6.44
C THR A 327 -14.05 -15.90 -7.96
N ARG A 328 -13.41 -14.90 -8.59
CA ARG A 328 -13.31 -14.85 -10.04
C ARG A 328 -12.37 -15.92 -10.61
N MET A 329 -11.29 -16.25 -9.90
CA MET A 329 -10.35 -17.30 -10.30
C MET A 329 -10.97 -18.69 -10.18
N LEU A 330 -11.79 -18.92 -9.13
CA LEU A 330 -12.54 -20.16 -8.92
C LEU A 330 -13.54 -20.47 -10.02
N TRP A 331 -14.19 -19.45 -10.61
CA TRP A 331 -15.05 -19.65 -11.79
C TRP A 331 -14.34 -20.44 -12.89
N PHE A 332 -13.05 -20.22 -13.10
CA PHE A 332 -12.29 -20.94 -14.12
C PHE A 332 -11.68 -22.26 -13.61
N LEU A 333 -11.44 -22.39 -12.30
CA LEU A 333 -10.83 -23.58 -11.70
C LEU A 333 -11.84 -24.71 -11.45
N ARG A 334 -13.06 -24.36 -11.05
CA ARG A 334 -14.19 -25.25 -10.78
C ARG A 334 -15.46 -24.70 -11.43
N PRO A 335 -15.52 -24.57 -12.77
CA PRO A 335 -16.67 -23.99 -13.45
C PRO A 335 -17.99 -24.70 -13.12
N GLU A 336 -17.94 -26.01 -12.87
CA GLU A 336 -19.07 -26.85 -12.49
C GLU A 336 -19.71 -26.47 -11.15
N ALA A 337 -18.96 -25.81 -10.25
CA ALA A 337 -19.48 -25.39 -8.95
C ALA A 337 -20.34 -24.12 -9.02
N PHE A 338 -20.39 -23.43 -10.17
CA PHE A 338 -21.06 -22.13 -10.29
C PHE A 338 -22.18 -22.12 -11.33
N PRO A 339 -23.25 -21.33 -11.13
CA PRO A 339 -24.32 -21.19 -12.11
C PRO A 339 -23.89 -20.27 -13.28
N TRP A 340 -23.59 -20.88 -14.43
CA TRP A 340 -23.25 -20.16 -15.67
C TRP A 340 -24.49 -19.79 -16.50
N ASP A 341 -25.30 -20.80 -16.82
CA ASP A 341 -26.42 -20.66 -17.76
C ASP A 341 -27.77 -20.66 -17.05
N LYS A 342 -28.00 -21.63 -16.16
CA LYS A 342 -29.26 -21.82 -15.45
C LYS A 342 -29.35 -20.89 -14.24
N ASP A 343 -30.50 -20.24 -14.10
CA ASP A 343 -30.86 -19.43 -12.95
C ASP A 343 -31.79 -20.25 -12.07
N ASP A 344 -31.30 -20.74 -10.94
CA ASP A 344 -32.13 -21.42 -9.95
C ASP A 344 -32.74 -20.43 -8.93
N GLY A 345 -32.48 -19.12 -9.10
CA GLY A 345 -32.95 -18.04 -8.23
C GLY A 345 -32.27 -17.97 -6.86
N SER A 346 -31.46 -18.97 -6.49
CA SER A 346 -30.84 -19.08 -5.17
C SER A 346 -29.43 -18.50 -5.13
N VAL A 347 -28.68 -18.68 -6.22
CA VAL A 347 -27.30 -18.18 -6.38
C VAL A 347 -27.23 -17.35 -7.65
N LEU A 348 -26.71 -16.13 -7.53
CA LEU A 348 -26.60 -15.23 -8.68
C LEU A 348 -25.69 -15.82 -9.77
N ARG A 349 -26.11 -15.77 -11.04
CA ARG A 349 -25.31 -16.29 -12.16
C ARG A 349 -23.97 -15.56 -12.32
N VAL A 350 -22.97 -16.26 -12.85
CA VAL A 350 -21.62 -15.72 -13.07
C VAL A 350 -21.63 -14.45 -13.94
N CYS A 351 -22.50 -14.38 -14.96
CA CYS A 351 -22.62 -13.20 -15.82
C CYS A 351 -23.11 -11.95 -15.06
N GLU A 352 -24.08 -12.11 -14.17
CA GLU A 352 -24.60 -11.04 -13.32
C GLU A 352 -23.62 -10.69 -12.20
N MET A 353 -23.01 -11.70 -11.58
CA MET A 353 -21.99 -11.51 -10.55
C MET A 353 -20.76 -10.77 -11.10
N THR A 354 -20.39 -11.02 -12.36
CA THR A 354 -19.31 -10.28 -13.04
C THR A 354 -19.56 -8.77 -13.04
N LYS A 355 -20.80 -8.34 -13.33
CA LYS A 355 -21.18 -6.91 -13.30
C LYS A 355 -21.00 -6.31 -11.89
N LYS A 356 -21.28 -7.10 -10.85
CA LYS A 356 -21.13 -6.70 -9.43
C LYS A 356 -19.66 -6.65 -8.97
N ILE A 357 -18.76 -7.42 -9.59
CA ILE A 357 -17.35 -7.53 -9.17
C ILE A 357 -16.41 -6.65 -10.01
N GLU A 358 -16.69 -6.44 -11.31
CA GLU A 358 -15.72 -5.85 -12.25
C GLU A 358 -15.22 -4.45 -11.82
N HIS A 359 -16.10 -3.62 -11.26
CA HIS A 359 -15.75 -2.29 -10.75
C HIS A 359 -14.96 -2.30 -9.42
N LYS A 360 -14.85 -3.47 -8.77
CA LYS A 360 -14.07 -3.68 -7.53
C LYS A 360 -12.58 -3.93 -7.80
N GLY A 361 -12.16 -3.96 -9.07
CA GLY A 361 -10.74 -4.00 -9.47
C GLY A 361 -10.27 -5.35 -9.99
N VAL A 362 -11.11 -6.39 -9.96
CA VAL A 362 -10.79 -7.72 -10.48
C VAL A 362 -11.51 -7.91 -11.81
N ASN A 363 -10.78 -7.78 -12.92
CA ASN A 363 -11.29 -8.00 -14.27
C ASN A 363 -10.43 -9.04 -15.01
N ASN A 364 -10.92 -9.55 -16.14
CA ASN A 364 -10.20 -10.59 -16.88
C ASN A 364 -8.86 -10.11 -17.46
N ARG A 365 -8.60 -8.79 -17.57
CA ARG A 365 -7.27 -8.30 -17.95
C ARG A 365 -6.24 -8.63 -16.87
N VAL A 366 -6.59 -8.47 -15.60
CA VAL A 366 -5.73 -8.83 -14.46
C VAL A 366 -5.45 -10.34 -14.47
N LEU A 367 -6.48 -11.17 -14.59
CA LEU A 367 -6.32 -12.64 -14.60
C LEU A 367 -5.48 -13.12 -15.80
N ARG A 368 -5.66 -12.49 -16.98
CA ARG A 368 -4.83 -12.75 -18.16
C ARG A 368 -3.37 -12.36 -17.93
N GLU A 369 -3.13 -11.19 -17.34
CA GLU A 369 -1.77 -10.71 -17.06
C GLU A 369 -1.07 -11.57 -16.01
N LEU A 370 -1.79 -12.09 -15.01
CA LEU A 370 -1.29 -13.09 -14.07
C LEU A 370 -1.00 -14.45 -14.72
N GLY A 371 -1.44 -14.68 -15.96
CA GLY A 371 -1.32 -15.97 -16.63
C GLY A 371 -2.36 -17.01 -16.20
N TRP A 372 -3.32 -16.65 -15.36
CA TRP A 372 -4.36 -17.56 -14.87
C TRP A 372 -5.30 -18.05 -15.96
N ILE A 373 -5.61 -17.16 -16.92
CA ILE A 373 -6.50 -17.46 -18.05
C ILE A 373 -5.84 -17.19 -19.39
N LYS A 374 -6.28 -17.94 -20.41
CA LYS A 374 -6.07 -17.63 -21.82
C LYS A 374 -7.36 -17.05 -22.39
N VAL A 375 -7.22 -16.09 -23.28
CA VAL A 375 -8.35 -15.40 -23.91
C VAL A 375 -8.34 -15.69 -25.39
N LYS A 376 -9.50 -16.06 -25.94
CA LYS A 376 -9.73 -16.14 -27.38
C LYS A 376 -10.18 -14.77 -27.89
N GLY A 377 -9.51 -14.27 -28.91
CA GLY A 377 -9.82 -12.99 -29.55
C GLY A 377 -9.06 -11.79 -28.97
N ASN A 378 -9.27 -10.63 -29.59
CA ASN A 378 -8.45 -9.42 -29.37
C ASN A 378 -9.17 -8.33 -28.58
N ARG A 379 -10.31 -8.64 -27.92
CA ARG A 379 -11.03 -7.62 -27.15
C ARG A 379 -10.19 -7.12 -25.97
N ASP A 380 -10.18 -5.81 -25.77
CA ASP A 380 -9.44 -5.14 -24.70
C ASP A 380 -9.85 -5.60 -23.31
N SER A 381 -11.17 -5.77 -23.08
CA SER A 381 -11.74 -6.36 -21.87
C SER A 381 -12.35 -7.73 -22.21
N PRO A 382 -11.63 -8.83 -21.98
CA PRO A 382 -12.11 -10.17 -22.30
C PRO A 382 -13.39 -10.51 -21.53
N ARG A 383 -14.39 -11.09 -22.21
CA ARG A 383 -15.55 -11.67 -21.50
C ARG A 383 -15.19 -13.01 -20.88
N ASN A 384 -15.97 -13.46 -19.90
CA ASN A 384 -15.75 -14.78 -19.30
C ASN A 384 -15.92 -15.90 -20.34
N CYS A 385 -16.92 -15.81 -21.24
CA CYS A 385 -17.14 -16.79 -22.31
C CYS A 385 -16.00 -16.88 -23.35
N GLU A 386 -15.19 -15.82 -23.46
CA GLU A 386 -14.01 -15.76 -24.34
C GLU A 386 -12.75 -16.26 -23.62
N SER A 387 -12.84 -16.54 -22.32
CA SER A 387 -11.73 -16.88 -21.46
C SER A 387 -11.80 -18.35 -21.05
N ARG A 388 -10.64 -19.00 -20.93
CA ARG A 388 -10.52 -20.34 -20.36
C ARG A 388 -9.35 -20.35 -19.38
N LEU A 389 -9.40 -21.26 -18.41
CA LEU A 389 -8.25 -21.54 -17.57
C LEU A 389 -7.03 -21.85 -18.46
N ALA A 390 -5.86 -21.35 -18.07
CA ALA A 390 -4.63 -21.74 -18.74
C ALA A 390 -4.39 -23.27 -18.60
N PRO A 391 -3.59 -23.88 -19.48
CA PRO A 391 -3.30 -25.31 -19.40
C PRO A 391 -2.83 -25.70 -18.00
N LYS A 392 -3.37 -26.79 -17.45
CA LYS A 392 -3.09 -27.21 -16.06
C LYS A 392 -1.59 -27.40 -15.83
N GLU A 393 -0.89 -28.00 -16.79
CA GLU A 393 0.55 -28.23 -16.75
C GLU A 393 1.35 -26.93 -16.62
N ASP A 394 0.99 -25.90 -17.40
CA ASP A 394 1.61 -24.57 -17.33
C ASP A 394 1.41 -23.93 -15.94
N LEU A 395 0.21 -24.08 -15.36
CA LEU A 395 -0.12 -23.51 -14.06
C LEU A 395 0.59 -24.25 -12.91
N VAL A 396 0.66 -25.58 -12.95
CA VAL A 396 1.43 -26.35 -11.94
C VAL A 396 2.91 -26.00 -12.02
N LYS A 397 3.48 -25.92 -13.23
CA LYS A 397 4.86 -25.47 -13.41
C LYS A 397 5.06 -24.06 -12.84
N PHE A 398 4.14 -23.16 -13.12
CA PHE A 398 4.23 -21.79 -12.61
C PHE A 398 4.15 -21.72 -11.08
N ARG A 399 3.31 -22.55 -10.45
CA ARG A 399 3.27 -22.71 -8.98
C ARG A 399 4.63 -23.15 -8.44
N ASP A 400 5.21 -24.19 -9.01
CA ASP A 400 6.47 -24.76 -8.53
C ASP A 400 7.63 -23.78 -8.70
N ASP A 401 7.67 -23.07 -9.84
CA ASP A 401 8.61 -21.98 -10.09
C ASP A 401 8.48 -20.88 -9.01
N LEU A 402 7.26 -20.44 -8.69
CA LEU A 402 7.02 -19.42 -7.66
C LEU A 402 7.44 -19.88 -6.27
N ILE A 403 7.13 -21.13 -5.88
CA ILE A 403 7.55 -21.69 -4.59
C ILE A 403 9.07 -21.74 -4.50
N PHE A 404 9.75 -22.19 -5.56
CA PHE A 404 11.21 -22.19 -5.63
C PHE A 404 11.79 -20.77 -5.51
N LEU A 405 11.14 -19.78 -6.14
CA LEU A 405 11.53 -18.38 -6.11
C LEU A 405 11.20 -17.66 -4.79
N MET A 406 10.47 -18.27 -3.85
CA MET A 406 10.19 -17.62 -2.54
C MET A 406 11.49 -17.29 -1.77
N LYS A 407 12.60 -17.94 -2.08
CA LYS A 407 13.94 -17.63 -1.53
C LYS A 407 14.63 -16.42 -2.19
N GLU A 408 14.08 -15.92 -3.30
CA GLU A 408 14.56 -14.80 -4.11
C GLU A 408 13.43 -13.79 -4.38
N PRO A 409 13.10 -12.94 -3.40
CA PRO A 409 11.93 -12.06 -3.47
C PRO A 409 11.84 -11.20 -4.73
N ARG A 410 12.96 -10.65 -5.20
CA ARG A 410 13.00 -9.82 -6.41
C ARG A 410 12.57 -10.61 -7.65
N THR A 411 13.12 -11.81 -7.82
CA THR A 411 12.82 -12.69 -8.96
C THR A 411 11.38 -13.18 -8.89
N PHE A 412 10.90 -13.53 -7.69
CA PHE A 412 9.50 -13.90 -7.44
C PHE A 412 8.52 -12.80 -7.86
N ILE A 413 8.72 -11.56 -7.37
CA ILE A 413 7.86 -10.42 -7.68
C ILE A 413 7.92 -10.08 -9.18
N LYS A 414 9.12 -10.09 -9.76
CA LYS A 414 9.31 -9.91 -11.21
C LYS A 414 8.51 -10.93 -12.02
N CYS A 415 8.46 -12.18 -11.58
CA CYS A 415 7.72 -13.25 -12.25
C CYS A 415 6.21 -12.97 -12.26
N ILE A 416 5.63 -12.59 -11.11
CA ILE A 416 4.19 -12.32 -10.96
C ILE A 416 3.77 -11.05 -11.72
N PHE A 417 4.52 -9.96 -11.59
CA PHE A 417 4.20 -8.69 -12.24
C PHE A 417 4.71 -8.58 -13.68
N LYS A 418 5.46 -9.59 -14.16
CA LYS A 418 6.12 -9.63 -15.48
C LYS A 418 6.91 -8.35 -15.76
N SER A 419 7.59 -7.83 -14.75
CA SER A 419 8.20 -6.51 -14.77
C SER A 419 9.52 -6.46 -14.00
N ASN A 420 10.53 -5.83 -14.60
CA ASN A 420 11.82 -5.54 -13.95
C ASN A 420 11.80 -4.25 -13.10
N LYS A 421 10.63 -3.62 -12.93
CA LYS A 421 10.53 -2.38 -12.17
C LYS A 421 10.65 -2.68 -10.68
N GLU A 422 11.71 -2.16 -10.05
CA GLU A 422 11.95 -2.25 -8.60
C GLU A 422 10.78 -1.72 -7.76
N GLU A 423 9.98 -0.81 -8.30
CA GLU A 423 8.78 -0.28 -7.63
C GLU A 423 7.81 -1.39 -7.18
N TRP A 424 7.74 -2.52 -7.89
CA TRP A 424 6.89 -3.64 -7.49
C TRP A 424 7.44 -4.39 -6.29
N VAL A 425 8.77 -4.50 -6.19
CA VAL A 425 9.44 -5.11 -5.03
C VAL A 425 9.17 -4.25 -3.79
N ASP A 426 9.29 -2.93 -3.92
CA ASP A 426 9.02 -1.99 -2.82
C ASP A 426 7.55 -2.04 -2.39
N ARG A 427 6.62 -2.05 -3.35
CA ARG A 427 5.18 -2.14 -3.06
C ARG A 427 4.82 -3.44 -2.35
N CYS A 428 5.49 -4.53 -2.65
CA CYS A 428 5.26 -5.84 -2.03
C CYS A 428 6.16 -6.11 -0.81
N SER A 429 6.82 -5.09 -0.25
CA SER A 429 7.69 -5.25 0.93
C SER A 429 7.01 -5.90 2.14
N ALA A 430 5.69 -5.78 2.29
CA ALA A 430 4.92 -6.40 3.37
C ALA A 430 5.03 -7.94 3.42
N ILE A 431 5.37 -8.59 2.30
CA ILE A 431 5.59 -10.05 2.23
C ILE A 431 7.07 -10.42 2.10
N ILE A 432 7.99 -9.46 2.18
CA ILE A 432 9.43 -9.71 2.18
C ILE A 432 9.90 -9.72 3.63
N ARG A 433 10.35 -10.87 4.11
CA ARG A 433 10.82 -11.07 5.48
C ARG A 433 12.33 -11.23 5.51
N ASP A 434 12.97 -10.46 6.37
CA ASP A 434 14.30 -10.79 6.86
C ASP A 434 14.10 -11.89 7.92
N ARG A 435 14.76 -13.03 7.72
CA ARG A 435 14.62 -14.25 8.53
C ARG A 435 14.77 -14.04 10.02
#